data_AF-A0A849MZ13-F1
#
_entry.id   AF-A0A849MZ13-F1
#
_cell.length_a   1.000
_cell.length_b   1.000
_cell.length_c   1.000
_cell.angle_alpha   90.00
_cell.angle_beta   90.00
_cell.angle_gamma   90.00
#
_symmetry.space_group_name_H-M   'P 1'
#
loop_
_entity.id
_entity.type
_entity.pdbx_description
1 polymer ?
#
loop_
_entity_poly.entity_id
_entity_poly.type
_entity_poly.pdbx_seq_one_letter_code
_entity_poly.pdbx_strand_id
1 'polypeptide(L)'
;MTLPTSAEIAAQFAELRRFIDRRIAELSAELGATVQLMDCSEAALGGQLARIQEQIGGLVAIPAADTRNSGIELEAVVQATEAAANTILEAAEAIQAWIEDGARDSAALQALSARVNAIFEACGFQDITGQRIRRAIQHLQQVETLLQGLMPGRAAAPAPETGQVQVRALPQTVSAASAGTPDLAQAEIDRLLAG
;
A
#
# COMPACT_ATOMS: atom_id res chain seq x y z
N MET A 1 -86.72 14.43 -21.30
CA MET A 1 -85.58 14.09 -20.44
C MET A 1 -86.09 14.08 -19.01
N THR A 2 -86.44 12.90 -18.49
CA THR A 2 -87.00 12.72 -17.15
C THR A 2 -85.91 12.94 -16.11
N LEU A 3 -86.17 13.78 -15.11
CA LEU A 3 -85.23 14.03 -14.01
C LEU A 3 -85.18 12.82 -13.08
N PRO A 4 -83.99 12.41 -12.62
CA PRO A 4 -83.85 11.27 -11.71
C PRO A 4 -84.55 11.56 -10.39
N THR A 5 -85.15 10.52 -9.81
CA THR A 5 -85.83 10.59 -8.52
C THR A 5 -84.83 10.65 -7.36
N SER A 6 -85.23 11.20 -6.21
CA SER A 6 -84.36 11.30 -5.03
C SER A 6 -83.84 9.94 -4.56
N ALA A 7 -84.59 8.85 -4.77
CA ALA A 7 -84.16 7.50 -4.44
C ALA A 7 -83.06 6.97 -5.38
N GLU A 8 -83.15 7.27 -6.68
CA GLU A 8 -82.12 6.90 -7.67
C GLU A 8 -80.80 7.64 -7.40
N ILE A 9 -80.87 8.93 -7.07
CA ILE A 9 -79.70 9.73 -6.71
C ILE A 9 -79.04 9.16 -5.44
N ALA A 10 -79.82 8.83 -4.41
CA ALA A 10 -79.31 8.22 -3.18
C ALA A 10 -78.64 6.85 -3.44
N ALA A 11 -79.21 6.04 -4.33
CA ALA A 11 -78.63 4.76 -4.74
C ALA A 11 -77.28 4.94 -5.47
N GLN A 12 -77.19 5.91 -6.38
CA GLN A 12 -75.94 6.26 -7.08
C GLN A 12 -74.85 6.75 -6.11
N PHE A 13 -75.20 7.58 -5.12
CA PHE A 13 -74.25 7.99 -4.08
C PHE A 13 -73.80 6.83 -3.20
N ALA A 14 -74.68 5.88 -2.88
CA ALA A 14 -74.32 4.69 -2.11
C ALA A 14 -73.37 3.76 -2.89
N GLU A 15 -73.53 3.67 -4.20
CA GLU A 15 -72.63 2.94 -5.09
C GLU A 15 -71.26 3.62 -5.21
N LEU A 16 -71.25 4.94 -5.42
CA LEU A 16 -70.02 5.74 -5.44
C LEU A 16 -69.24 5.62 -4.12
N ARG A 17 -69.94 5.66 -2.99
CA ARG A 17 -69.31 5.48 -1.67
C ARG A 17 -68.70 4.09 -1.53
N ARG A 18 -69.42 3.03 -1.92
CA ARG A 18 -68.87 1.66 -1.94
C ARG A 18 -67.65 1.54 -2.85
N PHE A 19 -67.67 2.19 -4.00
CA PHE A 19 -66.53 2.22 -4.91
C PHE A 19 -65.32 2.93 -4.29
N ILE A 20 -65.52 4.10 -3.69
CA ILE A 20 -64.47 4.87 -3.01
C ILE A 20 -63.89 4.08 -1.83
N ASP A 21 -64.72 3.49 -0.97
CA ASP A 21 -64.26 2.69 0.17
C ASP A 21 -63.41 1.51 -0.30
N ARG A 22 -63.81 0.84 -1.39
CA ARG A 22 -63.01 -0.23 -1.99
C ARG A 22 -61.69 0.26 -2.58
N ARG A 23 -61.69 1.41 -3.27
CA ARG A 23 -60.46 2.02 -3.82
C ARG A 23 -59.50 2.45 -2.70
N ILE A 24 -60.01 3.06 -1.63
CA ILE A 24 -59.21 3.46 -0.47
C ILE A 24 -58.59 2.22 0.19
N ALA A 25 -59.35 1.14 0.36
CA ALA A 25 -58.84 -0.10 0.92
C ALA A 25 -57.74 -0.73 0.04
N GLU A 26 -57.93 -0.79 -1.27
CA GLU A 26 -56.93 -1.31 -2.21
C GLU A 26 -55.66 -0.43 -2.24
N LEU A 27 -55.80 0.90 -2.36
CA LEU A 27 -54.67 1.84 -2.34
C LEU A 27 -53.92 1.81 -1.00
N SER A 28 -54.63 1.66 0.11
CA SER A 28 -54.00 1.56 1.44
C SER A 28 -53.19 0.26 1.56
N ALA A 29 -53.68 -0.84 0.99
CA ALA A 29 -52.96 -2.10 0.95
C ALA A 29 -51.72 -2.03 0.05
N GLU A 30 -51.83 -1.43 -1.15
CA GLU A 30 -50.70 -1.24 -2.06
C GLU A 30 -49.63 -0.30 -1.48
N LEU A 31 -50.05 0.82 -0.89
CA LEU A 31 -49.14 1.77 -0.24
C LEU A 31 -48.42 1.12 0.95
N GLY A 32 -49.15 0.36 1.77
CA GLY A 32 -48.58 -0.39 2.89
C GLY A 32 -47.53 -1.40 2.43
N ALA A 33 -47.79 -2.14 1.36
CA ALA A 33 -46.81 -3.06 0.78
C ALA A 33 -45.57 -2.34 0.23
N THR A 34 -45.76 -1.16 -0.38
CA THR A 34 -44.66 -0.35 -0.92
C THR A 34 -43.75 0.18 0.19
N VAL A 35 -44.33 0.66 1.29
CA VAL A 35 -43.57 1.13 2.46
C VAL A 35 -42.77 -0.03 3.09
N GLN A 36 -43.37 -1.21 3.23
CA GLN A 36 -42.66 -2.38 3.76
C GLN A 36 -41.46 -2.78 2.90
N LEU A 37 -41.58 -2.72 1.57
CA LEU A 37 -40.47 -2.98 0.66
C LEU A 37 -39.36 -1.93 0.80
N MET A 38 -39.74 -0.67 0.99
CA MET A 38 -38.81 0.43 1.23
C MET A 38 -38.05 0.24 2.55
N ASP A 39 -38.73 -0.11 3.65
CA ASP A 39 -38.11 -0.38 4.95
C ASP A 39 -37.14 -1.56 4.89
N CYS A 40 -37.51 -2.64 4.18
CA CYS A 40 -36.62 -3.77 3.93
C CYS A 40 -35.37 -3.34 3.16
N SER A 41 -35.52 -2.47 2.16
CA SER A 41 -34.40 -1.95 1.37
C SER A 41 -33.48 -1.05 2.20
N GLU A 42 -34.05 -0.24 3.11
CA GLU A 42 -33.29 0.65 3.99
C GLU A 42 -32.46 -0.14 4.99
N ALA A 43 -33.03 -1.19 5.59
CA ALA A 43 -32.29 -2.11 6.45
C ALA A 43 -31.16 -2.83 5.70
N ALA A 44 -31.40 -3.24 4.44
CA ALA A 44 -30.38 -3.86 3.60
C ALA A 44 -29.23 -2.88 3.26
N LEU A 45 -29.57 -1.63 2.92
CA LEU A 45 -28.58 -0.58 2.67
C LEU A 45 -27.79 -0.24 3.92
N GLY A 46 -28.44 -0.14 5.08
CA GLY A 46 -27.78 0.08 6.37
C GLY A 46 -26.78 -1.03 6.70
N GLY A 47 -27.14 -2.29 6.47
CA GLY A 47 -26.23 -3.43 6.64
C GLY A 47 -25.07 -3.46 5.63
N GLN A 48 -25.26 -2.96 4.41
CA GLN A 48 -24.15 -2.77 3.46
C GLN A 48 -23.23 -1.62 3.88
N LEU A 49 -23.79 -0.50 4.31
CA LEU A 49 -23.01 0.66 4.79
C LEU A 49 -22.18 0.29 6.02
N ALA A 50 -22.74 -0.46 6.97
CA ALA A 50 -22.03 -0.95 8.14
C ALA A 50 -20.84 -1.84 7.76
N ARG A 51 -21.02 -2.76 6.80
CA ARG A 51 -19.92 -3.57 6.26
C ARG A 51 -18.85 -2.73 5.58
N ILE A 52 -19.25 -1.74 4.77
CA ILE A 52 -18.30 -0.81 4.14
C ILE A 52 -17.53 -0.02 5.20
N GLN A 53 -18.20 0.46 6.25
CA GLN A 53 -17.56 1.17 7.36
C GLN A 53 -16.59 0.28 8.13
N GLU A 54 -16.93 -0.99 8.37
CA GLU A 54 -16.04 -1.98 8.99
C GLU A 54 -14.82 -2.27 8.11
N GLN A 55 -15.01 -2.43 6.81
CA GLN A 55 -13.94 -2.62 5.83
C GLN A 55 -13.00 -1.42 5.73
N ILE A 56 -13.54 -0.20 5.69
CA ILE A 56 -12.77 1.05 5.74
C ILE A 56 -12.05 1.16 7.08
N GLY A 57 -12.70 0.80 8.18
CA GLY A 57 -12.09 0.74 9.51
C GLY A 57 -10.87 -0.18 9.53
N GLY A 58 -10.95 -1.37 8.91
CA GLY A 58 -9.84 -2.29 8.75
C GLY A 58 -8.68 -1.72 7.93
N LEU A 59 -8.97 -0.93 6.87
CA LEU A 59 -7.94 -0.26 6.06
C LEU A 59 -7.26 0.90 6.79
N VAL A 60 -8.03 1.70 7.51
CA VAL A 60 -7.51 2.82 8.31
C VAL A 60 -6.76 2.31 9.54
N ALA A 61 -7.12 1.12 10.05
CA ALA A 61 -6.44 0.43 11.13
C ALA A 61 -5.24 -0.41 10.66
N ILE A 62 -4.98 -0.56 9.34
CA ILE A 62 -3.64 -0.93 8.88
C ILE A 62 -2.71 0.05 9.58
N PRO A 63 -1.75 -0.42 10.39
CA PRO A 63 -0.97 0.48 11.19
C PRO A 63 -0.41 1.52 10.25
N ALA A 64 -0.78 2.79 10.45
CA ALA A 64 -0.07 3.87 9.79
C ALA A 64 1.44 3.70 9.97
N ALA A 65 1.86 2.96 11.02
CA ALA A 65 3.20 2.42 11.20
C ALA A 65 3.76 1.62 10.02
N ASP A 66 3.06 0.64 9.42
CA ASP A 66 3.64 -0.25 8.38
C ASP A 66 3.82 0.47 7.04
N THR A 67 2.83 1.25 6.60
CA THR A 67 2.95 2.06 5.38
C THR A 67 3.94 3.22 5.55
N ARG A 68 4.00 3.82 6.76
CA ARG A 68 5.03 4.79 7.12
C ARG A 68 6.40 4.15 7.21
N ASN A 69 6.48 2.87 7.59
CA ASN A 69 7.73 2.12 7.64
C ASN A 69 8.31 1.95 6.24
N SER A 70 7.49 1.64 5.23
CA SER A 70 7.97 1.62 3.83
C SER A 70 8.53 2.96 3.35
N GLY A 71 7.86 4.07 3.70
CA GLY A 71 8.36 5.41 3.38
C GLY A 71 9.70 5.72 4.05
N ILE A 72 9.84 5.39 5.34
CA ILE A 72 11.09 5.55 6.11
C ILE A 72 12.21 4.68 5.53
N GLU A 73 11.91 3.44 5.12
CA GLU A 73 12.87 2.54 4.51
C GLU A 73 13.38 3.09 3.17
N LEU A 74 12.50 3.62 2.32
CA LEU A 74 12.88 4.27 1.06
C LEU A 74 13.66 5.57 1.27
N GLU A 75 13.25 6.40 2.23
CA GLU A 75 13.91 7.69 2.48
C GLU A 75 15.35 7.49 2.96
N ALA A 76 15.59 6.54 3.86
CA ALA A 76 16.95 6.31 4.30
C ALA A 76 17.75 5.43 3.31
N VAL A 77 17.13 4.79 2.32
CA VAL A 77 17.83 4.33 1.11
C VAL A 77 18.38 5.53 0.35
N VAL A 78 17.57 6.57 0.10
CA VAL A 78 18.02 7.79 -0.57
C VAL A 78 19.20 8.40 0.18
N GLN A 79 19.08 8.60 1.49
CA GLN A 79 20.16 9.15 2.31
C GLN A 79 21.46 8.32 2.24
N ALA A 80 21.36 6.98 2.34
CA ALA A 80 22.53 6.11 2.23
C ALA A 80 23.18 6.18 0.84
N THR A 81 22.36 6.27 -0.21
CA THR A 81 22.86 6.38 -1.60
C THR A 81 23.52 7.72 -1.86
N GLU A 82 22.99 8.82 -1.32
CA GLU A 82 23.57 10.16 -1.43
C GLU A 82 24.91 10.25 -0.68
N ALA A 83 24.96 9.74 0.55
CA ALA A 83 26.19 9.73 1.35
C ALA A 83 27.30 8.91 0.67
N ALA A 84 26.95 7.74 0.13
CA ALA A 84 27.90 6.89 -0.61
C ALA A 84 28.38 7.58 -1.89
N ALA A 85 27.47 8.19 -2.67
CA ALA A 85 27.82 8.91 -3.89
C ALA A 85 28.78 10.07 -3.60
N ASN A 86 28.52 10.85 -2.54
CA ASN A 86 29.39 11.94 -2.13
C ASN A 86 30.79 11.44 -1.73
N THR A 87 30.85 10.34 -0.96
CA THR A 87 32.12 9.73 -0.54
C THR A 87 32.94 9.21 -1.74
N ILE A 88 32.27 8.60 -2.72
CA ILE A 88 32.92 8.13 -3.96
C ILE A 88 33.47 9.31 -4.75
N LEU A 89 32.71 10.40 -4.87
CA LEU A 89 33.13 11.61 -5.59
C LEU A 89 34.33 12.27 -4.92
N GLU A 90 34.28 12.49 -3.60
CA GLU A 90 35.38 13.07 -2.83
C GLU A 90 36.67 12.23 -2.94
N ALA A 91 36.54 10.90 -2.90
CA ALA A 91 37.68 10.01 -3.08
C ALA A 91 38.25 10.09 -4.50
N ALA A 92 37.40 10.18 -5.53
CA ALA A 92 37.83 10.32 -6.92
C ALA A 92 38.53 11.67 -7.16
N GLU A 93 38.01 12.77 -6.61
CA GLU A 93 38.63 14.10 -6.67
C GLU A 93 40.01 14.09 -6.00
N ALA A 94 40.13 13.47 -4.83
CA ALA A 94 41.41 13.33 -4.14
C ALA A 94 42.43 12.50 -4.93
N ILE A 95 41.98 11.46 -5.65
CA ILE A 95 42.82 10.67 -6.55
C ILE A 95 43.28 11.52 -7.74
N GLN A 96 42.39 12.34 -8.32
CA GLN A 96 42.75 13.23 -9.42
C GLN A 96 43.81 14.24 -8.99
N ALA A 97 43.63 14.92 -7.85
CA ALA A 97 44.61 15.85 -7.31
C ALA A 97 45.98 15.19 -7.09
N TRP A 98 45.99 13.95 -6.57
CA TRP A 98 47.22 13.16 -6.42
C TRP A 98 47.93 12.88 -7.75
N ILE A 99 47.18 12.59 -8.81
CA ILE A 99 47.75 12.37 -10.16
C ILE A 99 48.41 13.65 -10.68
N GLU A 100 47.76 14.80 -10.48
CA GLU A 100 48.23 16.12 -10.91
C GLU A 100 49.48 16.58 -10.14
N ASP A 101 49.55 16.34 -8.83
CA ASP A 101 50.71 16.66 -7.98
C ASP A 101 51.96 15.84 -8.34
N GLY A 102 51.80 14.68 -8.98
CA GLY A 102 52.90 13.87 -9.48
C GLY A 102 53.79 13.23 -8.40
N ALA A 103 53.40 13.29 -7.13
CA ALA A 103 54.12 12.68 -6.00
C ALA A 103 54.11 11.14 -6.08
N ARG A 104 55.29 10.52 -5.93
CA ARG A 104 55.49 9.06 -6.07
C ARG A 104 56.18 8.42 -4.87
N ASP A 105 56.23 9.12 -3.74
CA ASP A 105 56.82 8.56 -2.52
C ASP A 105 55.89 7.53 -1.86
N SER A 106 56.44 6.77 -0.91
CA SER A 106 55.69 5.70 -0.24
C SER A 106 54.47 6.23 0.52
N ALA A 107 54.52 7.46 1.02
CA ALA A 107 53.41 8.08 1.72
C ALA A 107 52.26 8.43 0.76
N ALA A 108 52.58 9.01 -0.39
CA ALA A 108 51.60 9.33 -1.43
C ALA A 108 50.91 8.06 -1.97
N LEU A 109 51.63 6.95 -2.15
CA LEU A 109 51.04 5.67 -2.54
C LEU A 109 50.09 5.09 -1.48
N GLN A 110 50.42 5.22 -0.20
CA GLN A 110 49.50 4.82 0.88
C GLN A 110 48.23 5.66 0.90
N ALA A 111 48.35 6.98 0.71
CA ALA A 111 47.19 7.87 0.62
C ALA A 111 46.27 7.50 -0.55
N LEU A 112 46.83 7.18 -1.72
CA LEU A 112 46.08 6.69 -2.86
C LEU A 112 45.34 5.37 -2.53
N SER A 113 46.03 4.41 -1.92
CA SER A 113 45.42 3.15 -1.51
C SER A 113 44.25 3.36 -0.54
N ALA A 114 44.36 4.31 0.38
CA ALA A 114 43.29 4.65 1.32
C ALA A 114 42.06 5.25 0.59
N ARG A 115 42.26 6.08 -0.44
CA ARG A 115 41.15 6.62 -1.25
C ARG A 115 40.44 5.54 -2.05
N VAL A 116 41.19 4.61 -2.63
CA VAL A 116 40.62 3.45 -3.35
C VAL A 116 39.82 2.55 -2.39
N ASN A 117 40.32 2.32 -1.17
CA ASN A 117 39.59 1.56 -0.15
C ASN A 117 38.30 2.28 0.27
N ALA A 118 38.32 3.60 0.44
CA ALA A 118 37.13 4.38 0.75
C ALA A 118 36.05 4.24 -0.33
N ILE A 119 36.42 4.15 -1.62
CA ILE A 119 35.48 3.88 -2.71
C ILE A 119 34.87 2.48 -2.57
N PHE A 120 35.67 1.46 -2.24
CA PHE A 120 35.15 0.10 -2.06
C PHE A 120 34.20 -0.01 -0.88
N GLU A 121 34.54 0.61 0.25
CA GLU A 121 33.68 0.68 1.42
C GLU A 121 32.37 1.43 1.12
N ALA A 122 32.48 2.59 0.48
CA ALA A 122 31.32 3.40 0.09
C ALA A 122 30.39 2.60 -0.82
N CYS A 123 30.91 1.83 -1.79
CA CYS A 123 30.13 0.93 -2.66
C CYS A 123 29.34 -0.16 -1.91
N GLY A 124 29.69 -0.47 -0.66
CA GLY A 124 28.95 -1.39 0.20
C GLY A 124 27.50 -0.97 0.48
N PHE A 125 27.15 0.30 0.26
CA PHE A 125 25.77 0.83 0.40
C PHE A 125 24.73 0.06 -0.43
N GLN A 126 25.15 -0.58 -1.52
CA GLN A 126 24.24 -1.33 -2.40
C GLN A 126 23.56 -2.49 -1.68
N ASP A 127 24.26 -3.19 -0.77
CA ASP A 127 23.67 -4.32 -0.05
C ASP A 127 22.61 -3.86 0.95
N ILE A 128 22.96 -2.85 1.76
CA ILE A 128 22.01 -2.21 2.70
C ILE A 128 20.80 -1.67 1.93
N THR A 129 21.03 -1.02 0.79
CA THR A 129 19.95 -0.51 -0.08
C THR A 129 19.03 -1.63 -0.56
N GLY A 130 19.61 -2.73 -1.07
CA GLY A 130 18.84 -3.87 -1.55
C GLY A 130 17.98 -4.54 -0.46
N GLN A 131 18.52 -4.67 0.75
CA GLN A 131 17.78 -5.22 1.89
C GLN A 131 16.58 -4.34 2.26
N ARG A 132 16.78 -3.03 2.30
CA ARG A 132 15.75 -2.07 2.72
C ARG A 132 14.64 -1.89 1.69
N ILE A 133 15.00 -1.85 0.39
CA ILE A 133 14.02 -1.88 -0.70
C ILE A 133 13.16 -3.15 -0.61
N ARG A 134 13.76 -4.32 -0.37
CA ARG A 134 13.01 -5.57 -0.20
C ARG A 134 12.00 -5.50 0.96
N ARG A 135 12.39 -4.96 2.11
CA ARG A 135 11.48 -4.76 3.25
C ARG A 135 10.31 -3.84 2.91
N ALA A 136 10.58 -2.71 2.26
CA ALA A 136 9.54 -1.79 1.82
C ALA A 136 8.56 -2.44 0.83
N ILE A 137 9.07 -3.22 -0.14
CA ILE A 137 8.23 -3.96 -1.10
C ILE A 137 7.36 -4.99 -0.39
N GLN A 138 7.91 -5.75 0.57
CA GLN A 138 7.16 -6.73 1.34
C GLN A 138 5.99 -6.10 2.11
N HIS A 139 6.23 -4.95 2.76
CA HIS A 139 5.16 -4.21 3.44
C HIS A 139 4.10 -3.70 2.46
N LEU A 140 4.49 -3.18 1.28
CA LEU A 140 3.54 -2.73 0.26
C LEU A 140 2.70 -3.90 -0.31
N GLN A 141 3.29 -5.09 -0.50
CA GLN A 141 2.58 -6.29 -0.93
C GLN A 141 1.55 -6.78 0.11
N GLN A 142 1.84 -6.62 1.40
CA GLN A 142 0.88 -6.91 2.46
C GLN A 142 -0.33 -5.97 2.38
N VAL A 143 -0.08 -4.66 2.20
CA VAL A 143 -1.15 -3.68 1.99
C VAL A 143 -1.98 -4.02 0.74
N GLU A 144 -1.33 -4.41 -0.35
CA GLU A 144 -2.01 -4.81 -1.59
C GLU A 144 -2.91 -6.04 -1.37
N THR A 145 -2.41 -7.07 -0.68
CA THR A 145 -3.18 -8.29 -0.39
C THR A 145 -4.44 -7.99 0.43
N LEU A 146 -4.33 -7.09 1.40
CA LEU A 146 -5.48 -6.63 2.19
C LEU A 146 -6.51 -5.88 1.33
N LEU A 147 -6.05 -4.98 0.46
CA LEU A 147 -6.92 -4.25 -0.48
C LEU A 147 -7.65 -5.20 -1.45
N GLN A 148 -6.97 -6.23 -1.96
CA GLN A 148 -7.57 -7.23 -2.85
C GLN A 148 -8.69 -8.02 -2.14
N GLY A 149 -8.53 -8.34 -0.85
CA GLY A 149 -9.57 -9.00 -0.05
C GLY A 149 -10.84 -8.16 0.14
N LEU A 150 -10.74 -6.84 0.00
CA LEU A 150 -11.84 -5.89 0.21
C LEU A 150 -12.60 -5.53 -1.07
N MET A 151 -12.02 -5.78 -2.25
CA MET A 151 -12.67 -5.58 -3.56
C MET A 151 -12.86 -6.90 -4.34
N PRO A 152 -13.64 -7.87 -3.84
CA PRO A 152 -13.97 -9.06 -4.61
C PRO A 152 -14.89 -8.67 -5.78
N GLY A 153 -14.33 -8.54 -6.99
CA GLY A 153 -15.11 -8.28 -8.20
C GLY A 153 -14.46 -7.31 -9.20
N ARG A 154 -13.45 -6.55 -8.79
CA ARG A 154 -12.55 -5.94 -9.78
C ARG A 154 -11.67 -7.07 -10.27
N ALA A 155 -12.00 -7.63 -11.44
CA ALA A 155 -11.17 -8.62 -12.11
C ALA A 155 -9.72 -8.12 -12.03
N ALA A 156 -8.92 -8.79 -11.22
CA ALA A 156 -7.50 -8.54 -11.18
C ALA A 156 -7.05 -8.70 -12.64
N ALA A 157 -6.54 -7.63 -13.25
CA ALA A 157 -5.67 -7.82 -14.39
C ALA A 157 -4.67 -8.89 -13.97
N PRO A 158 -4.43 -9.92 -14.82
CA PRO A 158 -3.68 -11.10 -14.43
C PRO A 158 -2.43 -10.62 -13.70
N ALA A 159 -2.33 -10.98 -12.43
CA ALA A 159 -1.21 -10.58 -11.60
C ALA A 159 0.05 -10.87 -12.41
N PRO A 160 0.97 -9.91 -12.58
CA PRO A 160 2.29 -10.31 -13.04
C PRO A 160 2.72 -11.37 -12.03
N GLU A 161 3.07 -12.54 -12.55
CA GLU A 161 3.54 -13.69 -11.80
C GLU A 161 4.36 -13.19 -10.62
N THR A 162 4.17 -13.75 -9.43
CA THR A 162 4.98 -13.54 -8.23
C THR A 162 6.45 -13.85 -8.53
N GLY A 163 7.08 -13.00 -9.33
CA GLY A 163 8.48 -12.81 -9.41
C GLY A 163 8.80 -12.20 -8.08
N GLN A 164 9.41 -13.00 -7.22
CA GLN A 164 10.26 -12.46 -6.16
C GLN A 164 10.97 -11.27 -6.78
N VAL A 165 10.68 -10.05 -6.32
CA VAL A 165 11.40 -8.87 -6.79
C VAL A 165 12.81 -9.06 -6.30
N GLN A 166 13.59 -9.76 -7.11
CA GLN A 166 14.95 -10.10 -6.83
C GLN A 166 15.71 -8.83 -7.18
N VAL A 167 15.77 -7.92 -6.21
CA VAL A 167 16.68 -6.77 -6.24
C VAL A 167 18.08 -7.35 -6.19
N ARG A 168 18.55 -7.77 -7.37
CA ARG A 168 19.87 -8.34 -7.58
C ARG A 168 20.85 -7.18 -7.49
N ALA A 169 21.58 -7.13 -6.38
CA ALA A 169 22.74 -6.26 -6.28
C ALA A 169 23.64 -6.50 -7.51
N LEU A 170 24.20 -5.43 -8.08
CA LEU A 170 25.15 -5.57 -9.19
C LEU A 170 26.25 -6.56 -8.79
N PRO A 171 26.76 -7.38 -9.73
CA PRO A 171 27.71 -8.44 -9.41
C PRO A 171 28.92 -7.85 -8.69
N GLN A 172 29.14 -8.33 -7.47
CA GLN A 172 30.31 -8.03 -6.66
C GLN A 172 31.55 -8.38 -7.47
N THR A 173 32.38 -7.39 -7.82
CA THR A 173 33.67 -7.61 -8.49
C THR A 173 34.78 -7.96 -7.51
N VAL A 174 34.44 -8.38 -6.28
CA VAL A 174 35.42 -8.80 -5.28
C VAL A 174 35.02 -10.19 -4.78
N SER A 175 35.96 -11.12 -4.98
CA SER A 175 36.01 -12.55 -4.62
C SER A 175 34.84 -13.17 -3.82
N ALA A 176 34.29 -14.26 -4.38
CA ALA A 176 33.19 -15.08 -3.90
C ALA A 176 33.44 -15.89 -2.60
N ALA A 177 34.14 -15.35 -1.61
CA ALA A 177 34.53 -16.09 -0.40
C ALA A 177 33.61 -15.88 0.83
N SER A 178 32.55 -15.07 0.74
CA SER A 178 31.65 -14.80 1.88
C SER A 178 30.17 -15.08 1.60
N ALA A 179 29.88 -16.01 0.69
CA ALA A 179 28.53 -16.52 0.50
C ALA A 179 28.23 -17.59 1.58
N GLY A 180 27.84 -17.17 2.78
CA GLY A 180 27.31 -18.12 3.77
C GLY A 180 27.39 -17.74 5.25
N THR A 181 27.50 -16.48 5.61
CA THR A 181 27.41 -16.10 7.04
C THR A 181 25.97 -15.66 7.34
N PRO A 182 25.27 -16.27 8.33
CA PRO A 182 23.98 -15.77 8.78
C PRO A 182 24.15 -14.33 9.31
N ASP A 183 23.09 -13.53 9.17
CA ASP A 183 22.99 -12.14 9.61
C ASP A 183 23.45 -12.00 11.07
N LEU A 184 24.70 -11.58 11.28
CA LEU A 184 25.25 -11.37 12.61
C LEU A 184 24.72 -10.04 13.12
N ALA A 185 23.95 -10.10 14.20
CA ALA A 185 23.52 -8.89 14.89
C ALA A 185 24.76 -8.07 15.30
N GLN A 186 24.66 -6.74 15.29
CA GLN A 186 25.76 -5.82 15.62
C GLN A 186 26.47 -6.17 16.94
N ALA A 187 25.71 -6.66 17.94
CA ALA A 187 26.24 -7.10 19.23
C ALA A 187 27.17 -8.32 19.16
N GLU A 188 27.08 -9.12 18.10
CA GLU A 188 27.90 -10.30 17.85
C GLU A 188 29.20 -9.94 17.12
N ILE A 189 29.15 -8.91 16.26
CA ILE A 189 30.32 -8.29 15.62
C ILE A 189 31.20 -7.62 16.68
N ASP A 190 30.59 -6.89 17.63
CA ASP A 190 31.33 -6.21 18.69
C ASP A 190 32.02 -7.19 19.64
N ARG A 191 31.43 -8.37 19.89
CA ARG A 191 32.09 -9.46 20.67
C ARG A 191 33.26 -10.10 19.94
N LEU A 192 33.20 -10.19 18.62
CA LEU A 192 34.26 -10.75 17.78
C LEU A 192 35.48 -9.83 17.70
N LEU A 193 35.28 -8.51 17.78
CA LEU A 193 36.35 -7.51 17.74
C LEU A 193 36.97 -7.21 19.11
N ALA A 194 36.30 -7.59 20.20
CA ALA A 194 36.77 -7.41 21.57
C ALA A 194 37.59 -8.61 22.11
N GLY A 195 37.96 -9.57 21.25
CA GLY A 195 38.82 -10.71 21.55
C GLY A 195 40.31 -10.39 21.44
#